data_AF-A0A9P5TCS8-F1
#
_entry.id   AF-A0A9P5TCS8-F1
#
_cell.length_a   1.000
_cell.length_b   1.000
_cell.length_c   1.000
_cell.angle_alpha   90.00
_cell.angle_beta   90.00
_cell.angle_gamma   90.00
#
_symmetry.space_group_name_H-M   'P 1'
#
loop_
_entity.id
_entity.type
_entity.pdbx_description
1 polymer ?
#
loop_
_entity_poly.entity_id
_entity_poly.type
_entity_poly.pdbx_seq_one_letter_code
_entity_poly.pdbx_strand_id
1 'polypeptide(L)'
;FIPDQANTPRNTPSPAQRTSPRPESQAIAASPVEEAVPAPSPNYSPLSRTIVTPNQFIEPELLYGVSFGFNPPPMENFGMRGSFPDTFALPFGKSAPLHIRASSWRQLLKLMAKLSTVRIEPTVEAVAGTKGDLHLRTVIQFFKVHQTSSDWRTVIYLTIDYPAPPDHRATNGDVGSLPYSYTLSTLPALLRNGRESQISKYYTVPATSRTPLPKLPISMPDMAMYLASALEDSRRAAGDSSSGHRKLAKMIDLFYPKQQRRGADGEEEQRRGGRAFIGRLMGRTSRPQGGRNAEVYELVTPFVSGEWG
;
A
#
# COMPACT_ATOMS: atom_id res chain seq x y z
N PHE A 1 59.89 -21.73 23.09
CA PHE A 1 59.15 -22.03 24.33
C PHE A 1 57.69 -22.26 23.98
N ILE A 2 57.30 -23.54 23.91
CA ILE A 2 55.93 -24.07 24.09
C ILE A 2 55.77 -24.23 25.61
N PRO A 3 54.64 -23.90 26.28
CA PRO A 3 53.35 -24.61 26.17
C PRO A 3 52.12 -23.66 26.35
N ASP A 4 50.83 -24.03 26.40
CA ASP A 4 50.16 -25.30 26.69
C ASP A 4 48.70 -25.24 26.19
N GLN A 5 48.10 -26.43 25.97
CA GLN A 5 46.68 -26.63 25.62
C GLN A 5 45.79 -26.73 26.87
N ALA A 6 44.54 -26.27 26.77
CA ALA A 6 43.38 -26.80 27.54
C ALA A 6 42.08 -26.37 26.82
N ASN A 7 41.36 -27.23 26.10
CA ASN A 7 40.51 -28.36 26.51
C ASN A 7 39.21 -27.91 27.23
N THR A 8 38.08 -27.89 26.51
CA THR A 8 36.73 -27.76 27.08
C THR A 8 35.73 -28.71 26.39
N PRO A 9 34.84 -29.37 27.16
CA PRO A 9 34.09 -30.54 26.72
C PRO A 9 32.77 -30.24 25.99
N ARG A 10 32.41 -31.20 25.13
CA ARG A 10 31.17 -31.31 24.34
C ARG A 10 30.14 -32.09 25.15
N ASN A 11 28.99 -31.49 25.48
CA ASN A 11 27.86 -32.18 26.08
C ASN A 11 26.60 -32.04 25.21
N THR A 12 26.21 -33.16 24.62
CA THR A 12 24.88 -33.45 24.05
C THR A 12 24.20 -34.48 24.95
N PRO A 13 22.89 -34.35 25.19
CA PRO A 13 22.05 -35.55 25.36
C PRO A 13 20.90 -35.63 24.35
N SER A 14 20.73 -36.83 23.81
CA SER A 14 19.64 -37.30 22.95
C SER A 14 18.30 -37.50 23.71
N PRO A 15 17.17 -37.59 22.98
CA PRO A 15 15.85 -37.88 23.54
C PRO A 15 15.54 -39.40 23.58
N ALA A 16 14.92 -39.86 24.67
CA ALA A 16 14.26 -41.16 24.80
C ALA A 16 12.78 -40.89 25.16
N GLN A 17 11.82 -41.20 24.28
CA GLN A 17 11.13 -42.49 24.07
C GLN A 17 10.05 -42.83 25.11
N ARG A 18 8.96 -43.41 24.56
CA ARG A 18 7.86 -44.20 25.17
C ARG A 18 6.63 -43.43 25.66
N THR A 19 5.38 -43.88 25.52
CA THR A 19 4.69 -45.01 24.84
C THR A 19 3.17 -44.74 24.96
N SER A 20 2.37 -45.16 24.00
CA SER A 20 0.89 -45.36 24.03
C SER A 20 0.44 -46.36 25.14
N PRO A 21 -0.86 -46.74 25.37
CA PRO A 21 -2.09 -46.60 24.57
C PRO A 21 -3.45 -46.39 25.34
N ARG A 22 -4.54 -46.32 24.53
CA ARG A 22 -6.01 -46.58 24.71
C ARG A 22 -6.44 -47.51 25.89
N PRO A 23 -7.70 -47.45 26.41
CA PRO A 23 -8.93 -47.95 25.74
C PRO A 23 -10.19 -47.05 25.96
N GLU A 24 -11.14 -46.90 25.03
CA GLU A 24 -12.32 -47.75 24.75
C GLU A 24 -13.14 -48.21 25.97
N SER A 25 -14.37 -47.68 26.09
CA SER A 25 -15.49 -48.36 26.76
C SER A 25 -16.82 -47.92 26.13
N GLN A 26 -17.48 -48.92 25.54
CA GLN A 26 -18.88 -48.94 25.11
C GLN A 26 -19.77 -49.36 26.29
N ALA A 27 -21.00 -48.85 26.36
CA ALA A 27 -22.23 -49.55 26.82
C ALA A 27 -23.38 -48.51 26.84
N ILE A 28 -24.32 -48.53 25.89
CA ILE A 28 -25.61 -49.25 25.86
C ILE A 28 -26.70 -48.63 26.78
N ALA A 29 -27.62 -47.94 26.09
CA ALA A 29 -29.08 -47.94 26.18
C ALA A 29 -29.84 -47.95 27.53
N ALA A 30 -30.73 -46.96 27.65
CA ALA A 30 -32.11 -47.18 28.07
C ALA A 30 -33.00 -46.09 27.42
N SER A 31 -33.98 -46.51 26.60
CA SER A 31 -35.09 -45.67 26.15
C SER A 31 -36.12 -45.53 27.27
N PRO A 32 -36.92 -44.46 27.25
CA PRO A 32 -38.36 -44.69 27.18
C PRO A 32 -39.06 -43.86 26.10
N VAL A 33 -40.19 -44.44 25.72
CA VAL A 33 -41.18 -44.05 24.72
C VAL A 33 -41.87 -42.75 25.10
N GLU A 34 -41.99 -41.79 24.20
CA GLU A 34 -43.17 -40.91 24.16
C GLU A 34 -43.34 -40.20 22.81
N GLU A 35 -44.53 -40.44 22.26
CA GLU A 35 -45.41 -39.52 21.54
C GLU A 35 -44.95 -38.89 20.20
N ALA A 36 -45.58 -39.39 19.15
CA ALA A 36 -45.54 -38.86 17.80
C ALA A 36 -46.20 -37.48 17.72
N VAL A 37 -45.38 -36.45 17.50
CA VAL A 37 -45.83 -35.12 17.06
C VAL A 37 -45.44 -34.95 15.58
N PRO A 38 -46.38 -34.62 14.67
CA PRO A 38 -46.08 -34.49 13.26
C PRO A 38 -45.14 -33.30 13.02
N ALA A 39 -44.05 -33.57 12.31
CA ALA A 39 -43.02 -32.61 11.95
C ALA A 39 -43.59 -31.42 11.15
N PRO A 40 -43.37 -30.17 11.61
CA PRO A 40 -43.38 -29.04 10.69
C PRO A 40 -42.01 -28.99 10.02
N SER A 41 -41.94 -29.38 8.75
CA SER A 41 -40.77 -29.13 7.91
C SER A 41 -40.42 -27.65 7.93
N PRO A 42 -39.19 -27.26 8.33
CA PRO A 42 -38.60 -26.01 7.89
C PRO A 42 -37.49 -26.41 6.93
N ASN A 43 -37.83 -26.63 5.67
CA ASN A 43 -36.88 -26.39 4.59
C ASN A 43 -36.69 -24.86 4.48
N TYR A 44 -36.17 -24.26 5.55
CA TYR A 44 -35.47 -23.00 5.45
C TYR A 44 -34.04 -23.38 5.15
N SER A 45 -33.74 -23.53 3.86
CA SER A 45 -32.40 -23.21 3.40
C SER A 45 -32.08 -21.84 4.04
N PRO A 46 -31.03 -21.71 4.86
CA PRO A 46 -30.59 -20.38 5.23
C PRO A 46 -30.30 -19.70 3.90
N LEU A 47 -31.12 -18.71 3.53
CA LEU A 47 -30.75 -17.72 2.54
C LEU A 47 -29.33 -17.34 2.94
N SER A 48 -28.35 -17.79 2.17
CA SER A 48 -26.97 -17.44 2.35
C SER A 48 -26.98 -15.94 2.41
N ARG A 49 -26.92 -15.37 3.63
CA ARG A 49 -26.80 -13.93 3.83
C ARG A 49 -25.52 -13.65 3.08
N THR A 50 -25.67 -13.11 1.89
CA THR A 50 -24.53 -12.68 1.09
C THR A 50 -23.80 -11.74 2.03
N ILE A 51 -22.63 -12.15 2.49
CA ILE A 51 -21.81 -11.30 3.35
C ILE A 51 -21.40 -10.18 2.40
N VAL A 52 -22.21 -9.12 2.42
CA VAL A 52 -22.00 -7.86 1.71
C VAL A 52 -20.71 -7.32 2.29
N THR A 53 -19.60 -7.64 1.65
CA THR A 53 -18.33 -7.01 1.99
C THR A 53 -18.43 -5.56 1.55
N PRO A 54 -18.00 -4.58 2.37
CA PRO A 54 -18.11 -3.15 2.05
C PRO A 54 -17.40 -2.78 0.73
N ASN A 55 -16.49 -3.63 0.27
CA ASN A 55 -15.77 -3.51 -1.00
C ASN A 55 -16.60 -3.83 -2.26
N GLN A 56 -17.84 -4.30 -2.12
CA GLN A 56 -18.69 -4.64 -3.28
C GLN A 56 -19.05 -3.44 -4.16
N PHE A 57 -18.92 -2.21 -3.63
CA PHE A 57 -19.23 -0.97 -4.35
C PHE A 57 -18.01 -0.37 -5.06
N ILE A 58 -16.88 -1.07 -5.09
CA ILE A 58 -15.68 -0.61 -5.81
C ILE A 58 -15.80 -1.04 -7.27
N GLU A 59 -15.70 -0.07 -8.18
CA GLU A 59 -15.66 -0.31 -9.61
C GLU A 59 -14.60 -1.37 -9.97
N PRO A 60 -14.95 -2.42 -10.74
CA PRO A 60 -14.00 -3.48 -11.11
C PRO A 60 -12.73 -2.95 -11.78
N GLU A 61 -12.84 -1.85 -12.52
CA GLU A 61 -11.71 -1.16 -13.16
C GLU A 61 -10.67 -0.68 -12.14
N LEU A 62 -11.10 -0.21 -10.97
CA LEU A 62 -10.21 0.23 -9.89
C LEU A 62 -9.46 -0.93 -9.25
N LEU A 63 -10.00 -2.15 -9.32
CA LEU A 63 -9.38 -3.37 -8.80
C LEU A 63 -8.42 -4.04 -9.79
N TYR A 64 -8.41 -3.61 -11.06
CA TYR A 64 -7.53 -4.18 -12.08
C TYR A 64 -6.05 -3.89 -11.78
N GLY A 65 -5.25 -4.95 -11.66
CA GLY A 65 -3.82 -4.83 -11.38
C GLY A 65 -3.50 -4.45 -9.92
N VAL A 66 -4.49 -4.44 -9.04
CA VAL A 66 -4.28 -4.18 -7.61
C VAL A 66 -3.65 -5.40 -6.93
N SER A 67 -2.67 -5.16 -6.06
CA SER A 67 -2.15 -6.18 -5.15
C SER A 67 -1.73 -5.52 -3.85
N PHE A 68 -1.79 -6.27 -2.75
CA PHE A 68 -1.33 -5.78 -1.46
C PHE A 68 -0.79 -6.93 -0.60
N GLY A 69 -0.04 -6.59 0.44
CA GLY A 69 0.43 -7.52 1.45
C GLY A 69 1.91 -7.36 1.77
N PHE A 70 2.46 -8.31 2.50
CA PHE A 70 3.86 -8.28 2.97
C PHE A 70 4.84 -9.03 2.04
N ASN A 71 4.30 -9.82 1.11
CA ASN A 71 5.09 -10.49 0.08
C ASN A 71 5.51 -9.51 -1.03
N PRO A 72 6.56 -9.82 -1.81
CA PRO A 72 6.91 -9.02 -2.98
C PRO A 72 5.71 -8.84 -3.92
N PRO A 73 5.47 -7.63 -4.46
CA PRO A 73 4.36 -7.42 -5.39
C PRO A 73 4.56 -8.27 -6.65
N PRO A 74 3.52 -8.93 -7.17
CA PRO A 74 3.61 -9.64 -8.43
C PRO A 74 4.01 -8.68 -9.56
N MET A 75 4.71 -9.18 -10.57
CA MET A 75 5.06 -8.38 -11.76
C MET A 75 3.97 -8.41 -12.83
N GLU A 76 3.01 -9.33 -12.73
CA GLU A 76 1.90 -9.47 -13.68
C GLU A 76 0.62 -8.81 -13.15
N ASN A 77 -0.25 -8.39 -14.08
CA ASN A 77 -1.56 -7.88 -13.73
C ASN A 77 -2.50 -9.06 -13.56
N PHE A 78 -3.08 -9.15 -12.38
CA PHE A 78 -4.21 -10.03 -12.12
C PHE A 78 -5.37 -9.15 -11.68
N GLY A 79 -6.60 -9.53 -12.05
CA GLY A 79 -7.76 -9.02 -11.34
C GLY A 79 -7.66 -9.46 -9.89
N MET A 80 -7.92 -8.56 -8.94
CA MET A 80 -7.93 -8.92 -7.54
C MET A 80 -8.93 -10.05 -7.32
N ARG A 81 -8.46 -11.18 -6.80
CA ARG A 81 -9.31 -12.29 -6.37
C ARG A 81 -9.51 -12.16 -4.86
N GLY A 82 -10.75 -11.94 -4.43
CA GLY A 82 -11.11 -11.78 -3.01
C GLY A 82 -11.44 -10.34 -2.62
N SER A 83 -11.81 -10.14 -1.36
CA SER A 83 -12.12 -8.83 -0.78
C SER A 83 -10.86 -8.16 -0.20
N PHE A 84 -10.84 -6.83 -0.16
CA PHE A 84 -9.87 -6.12 0.67
C PHE A 84 -10.08 -6.48 2.15
N PRO A 85 -9.02 -6.67 2.94
CA PRO A 85 -9.16 -6.83 4.38
C PRO A 85 -9.57 -5.50 5.01
N ASP A 86 -10.32 -5.56 6.11
CA ASP A 86 -10.71 -4.36 6.86
C ASP A 86 -9.54 -3.73 7.60
N THR A 87 -8.49 -4.50 7.92
CA THR A 87 -7.34 -4.00 8.67
C THR A 87 -6.03 -4.61 8.19
N PHE A 88 -5.04 -3.76 8.00
CA PHE A 88 -3.64 -4.13 7.80
C PHE A 88 -2.85 -3.90 9.09
N ALA A 89 -2.51 -4.98 9.78
CA ALA A 89 -1.67 -4.93 10.98
C ALA A 89 -0.20 -4.84 10.60
N LEU A 90 0.45 -3.70 10.88
CA LEU A 90 1.86 -3.45 10.62
C LEU A 90 2.72 -3.96 11.78
N PRO A 91 3.57 -4.96 11.55
CA PRO A 91 4.59 -5.37 12.52
C PRO A 91 5.64 -4.28 12.74
N PHE A 92 6.28 -4.32 13.91
CA PHE A 92 7.40 -3.43 14.27
C PHE A 92 8.73 -4.17 14.20
N GLY A 93 9.77 -3.50 13.71
CA GLY A 93 11.12 -4.05 13.63
C GLY A 93 11.42 -4.81 12.32
N LYS A 94 11.93 -6.04 12.44
CA LYS A 94 12.47 -6.83 11.31
C LYS A 94 11.37 -7.52 10.50
N SER A 95 10.54 -6.72 9.84
CA SER A 95 9.41 -7.20 9.05
C SER A 95 9.41 -6.60 7.66
N ALA A 96 8.95 -7.37 6.67
CA ALA A 96 8.77 -6.86 5.32
C ALA A 96 7.79 -5.66 5.31
N PRO A 97 7.99 -4.68 4.41
CA PRO A 97 7.06 -3.57 4.26
C PRO A 97 5.72 -4.04 3.70
N LEU A 98 4.62 -3.49 4.18
CA LEU A 98 3.31 -3.63 3.54
C LEU A 98 3.36 -2.92 2.20
N HIS A 99 3.06 -3.61 1.10
CA HIS A 99 2.89 -2.99 -0.20
C HIS A 99 1.42 -2.83 -0.57
N ILE A 100 1.11 -1.78 -1.34
CA ILE A 100 -0.15 -1.62 -2.07
C ILE A 100 0.20 -1.15 -3.48
N ARG A 101 -0.21 -1.92 -4.48
CA ARG A 101 0.06 -1.68 -5.90
C ARG A 101 -1.22 -1.29 -6.62
N ALA A 102 -1.10 -0.38 -7.59
CA ALA A 102 -2.14 -0.10 -8.58
C ALA A 102 -1.51 0.17 -9.96
N SER A 103 -2.35 0.22 -11.01
CA SER A 103 -1.87 0.48 -12.37
C SER A 103 -1.29 1.91 -12.52
N SER A 104 -1.73 2.86 -11.71
CA SER A 104 -1.27 4.24 -11.78
C SER A 104 -1.46 4.98 -10.45
N TRP A 105 -0.79 6.14 -10.32
CA TRP A 105 -0.90 7.00 -9.15
C TRP A 105 -2.35 7.42 -8.87
N ARG A 106 -3.05 7.93 -9.89
CA ARG A 106 -4.47 8.32 -9.75
C ARG A 106 -5.35 7.15 -9.33
N GLN A 107 -5.17 5.97 -9.94
CA GLN A 107 -5.97 4.79 -9.57
C GLN A 107 -5.71 4.37 -8.12
N LEU A 108 -4.45 4.45 -7.66
CA LEU A 108 -4.11 4.17 -6.27
C LEU A 108 -4.87 5.11 -5.31
N LEU A 109 -4.81 6.42 -5.55
CA LEU A 109 -5.48 7.40 -4.69
C LEU A 109 -7.01 7.22 -4.67
N LYS A 110 -7.63 7.04 -5.85
CA LYS A 110 -9.07 6.77 -5.94
C LYS A 110 -9.49 5.52 -5.20
N LEU A 111 -8.73 4.43 -5.37
CA LEU A 111 -9.00 3.18 -4.69
C LEU A 111 -8.93 3.38 -3.17
N MET A 112 -7.86 3.99 -2.67
CA MET A 112 -7.69 4.23 -1.24
C MET A 112 -8.79 5.13 -0.66
N ALA A 113 -9.25 6.15 -1.40
CA ALA A 113 -10.37 6.99 -0.99
C ALA A 113 -11.71 6.23 -0.90
N LYS A 114 -11.92 5.21 -1.74
CA LYS A 114 -13.12 4.36 -1.71
C LYS A 114 -13.07 3.25 -0.65
N LEU A 115 -11.90 2.94 -0.11
CA LEU A 115 -11.70 1.92 0.92
C LEU A 115 -11.96 2.45 2.34
N SER A 116 -13.15 3.02 2.58
CA SER A 116 -13.45 3.76 3.82
C SER A 116 -13.42 2.90 5.11
N THR A 117 -13.67 1.60 5.01
CA THR A 117 -13.61 0.67 6.14
C THR A 117 -12.21 0.14 6.41
N VAL A 118 -11.28 0.33 5.47
CA VAL A 118 -9.94 -0.23 5.55
C VAL A 118 -9.03 0.71 6.32
N ARG A 119 -8.31 0.16 7.30
CA ARG A 119 -7.35 0.90 8.12
C ARG A 119 -6.02 0.17 8.25
N ILE A 120 -5.00 0.94 8.57
CA ILE A 120 -3.65 0.47 8.85
C ILE A 120 -3.42 0.67 10.35
N GLU A 121 -3.15 -0.41 11.06
CA GLU A 121 -2.98 -0.40 12.51
C GLU A 121 -1.62 -1.00 12.87
N PRO A 122 -0.98 -0.55 13.95
CA PRO A 122 0.19 -1.24 14.48
C PRO A 122 -0.22 -2.58 15.11
N THR A 123 0.66 -3.59 15.06
CA THR A 123 0.42 -4.82 15.85
C THR A 123 0.44 -4.53 17.35
N VAL A 124 -0.17 -5.40 18.15
CA VAL A 124 -0.14 -5.27 19.63
C VAL A 124 1.30 -5.22 20.16
N GLU A 125 2.20 -6.01 19.56
CA GLU A 125 3.63 -6.02 19.87
C GLU A 125 4.30 -4.67 19.56
N ALA A 126 3.93 -4.03 18.45
CA ALA A 126 4.44 -2.71 18.07
C ALA A 126 4.07 -1.64 19.09
N VAL A 127 2.80 -1.67 19.55
CA VAL A 127 2.29 -0.76 20.58
C VAL A 127 2.97 -1.03 21.92
N ALA A 128 3.10 -2.29 22.33
CA ALA A 128 3.75 -2.65 23.59
C ALA A 128 5.26 -2.31 23.61
N GLY A 129 5.93 -2.42 22.46
CA GLY A 129 7.36 -2.15 22.32
C GLY A 129 7.73 -0.67 22.26
N THR A 130 6.77 0.24 22.09
CA THR A 130 7.04 1.66 21.84
C THR A 130 6.37 2.55 22.87
N LYS A 131 7.14 3.43 23.52
CA LYS A 131 6.65 4.33 24.57
C LYS A 131 6.02 5.64 24.04
N GLY A 132 5.51 5.65 22.80
CA GLY A 132 4.98 6.87 22.19
C GLY A 132 4.26 6.63 20.87
N ASP A 133 3.89 7.73 20.23
CA ASP A 133 3.13 7.72 18.97
C ASP A 133 3.91 7.00 17.85
N LEU A 134 3.25 6.01 17.26
CA LEU A 134 3.76 5.31 16.09
C LEU A 134 3.43 6.09 14.83
N HIS A 135 4.45 6.29 14.00
CA HIS A 135 4.32 7.03 12.75
C HIS A 135 4.60 6.10 11.56
N LEU A 136 4.03 6.41 10.40
CA LEU A 136 4.14 5.64 9.19
C LEU A 136 5.23 6.23 8.27
N ARG A 137 6.15 5.40 7.79
CA ARG A 137 7.07 5.73 6.70
C ARG A 137 6.50 5.22 5.38
N THR A 138 6.66 6.05 4.35
CA THR A 138 6.11 5.78 3.02
C THR A 138 7.16 5.91 1.95
N VAL A 139 7.32 4.86 1.15
CA VAL A 139 8.15 4.86 -0.06
C VAL A 139 7.26 4.56 -1.25
N ILE A 140 7.24 5.47 -2.22
CA ILE A 140 6.50 5.35 -3.47
C ILE A 140 7.47 4.84 -4.53
N GLN A 141 7.15 3.74 -5.18
CA GLN A 141 7.89 3.17 -6.29
C GLN A 141 7.04 3.22 -7.56
N PHE A 142 7.70 3.61 -8.65
CA PHE A 142 7.18 3.48 -10.00
C PHE A 142 8.02 2.45 -10.74
N PHE A 143 7.38 1.47 -11.39
CA PHE A 143 8.12 0.46 -12.14
C PHE A 143 7.43 0.06 -13.44
N LYS A 144 8.22 -0.46 -14.38
CA LYS A 144 7.77 -1.10 -15.61
C LYS A 144 7.97 -2.61 -15.51
N VAL A 145 7.10 -3.37 -16.17
CA VAL A 145 7.28 -4.82 -16.33
C VAL A 145 8.48 -5.13 -17.22
N HIS A 146 8.70 -4.29 -18.24
CA HIS A 146 9.77 -4.46 -19.22
C HIS A 146 10.37 -3.11 -19.62
N GLN A 147 11.66 -3.09 -20.01
CA GLN A 147 12.36 -1.84 -20.39
C GLN A 147 11.69 -1.11 -21.55
N THR A 148 11.17 -1.85 -22.52
CA THR A 148 10.48 -1.31 -23.70
C THR A 148 9.02 -0.94 -23.44
N SER A 149 8.45 -1.32 -22.29
CA SER A 149 7.06 -0.99 -21.97
C SER A 149 6.90 0.52 -21.76
N SER A 150 5.80 1.09 -22.24
CA SER A 150 5.39 2.46 -21.89
C SER A 150 4.70 2.54 -20.53
N ASP A 151 4.29 1.39 -19.99
CA ASP A 151 3.31 1.33 -18.92
C ASP A 151 4.00 1.24 -17.56
N TRP A 152 3.89 2.34 -16.82
CA TRP A 152 4.38 2.44 -15.45
C TRP A 152 3.31 2.03 -14.46
N ARG A 153 3.70 1.33 -13.41
CA ARG A 153 2.84 0.95 -12.28
C ARG A 153 3.30 1.63 -11.01
N THR A 154 2.38 1.87 -10.09
CA THR A 154 2.67 2.51 -8.81
C THR A 154 2.56 1.48 -7.69
N VAL A 155 3.55 1.48 -6.80
CA VAL A 155 3.53 0.72 -5.54
C VAL A 155 3.83 1.69 -4.42
N ILE A 156 3.06 1.65 -3.34
CA ILE A 156 3.47 2.24 -2.07
C ILE A 156 3.92 1.13 -1.14
N TYR A 157 5.02 1.37 -0.44
CA TYR A 157 5.53 0.52 0.63
C TYR A 157 5.40 1.28 1.94
N LEU A 158 4.96 0.59 2.98
CA LEU A 158 4.62 1.16 4.27
C LEU A 158 5.31 0.37 5.39
N THR A 159 5.94 1.11 6.31
CA THR A 159 6.58 0.55 7.53
C THR A 159 6.32 1.48 8.69
N ILE A 160 6.35 0.95 9.91
CA ILE A 160 6.39 1.79 11.11
C ILE A 160 7.75 2.49 11.17
N ASP A 161 7.76 3.78 11.48
CA ASP A 161 8.99 4.55 11.65
C ASP A 161 9.83 3.95 12.79
N TYR A 162 11.14 3.96 12.59
CA TYR A 162 12.08 3.40 13.54
C TYR A 162 13.21 4.40 13.78
N PRO A 163 13.53 4.75 15.03
CA PRO A 163 14.60 5.69 15.32
C PRO A 163 15.93 5.13 14.80
N ALA A 164 16.59 5.91 13.96
CA ALA A 164 17.90 5.55 13.44
C ALA A 164 18.95 5.58 14.59
N PRO A 165 19.85 4.58 14.68
CA PRO A 165 20.98 4.62 15.60
C PRO A 165 21.84 5.87 15.36
N PRO A 166 22.55 6.39 16.39
CA PRO A 166 23.35 7.61 16.27
C PRO A 166 24.38 7.58 15.13
N ASP A 167 24.95 6.42 14.84
CA ASP A 167 25.96 6.23 13.79
C ASP A 167 25.35 6.14 12.39
N HIS A 168 24.05 5.89 12.30
CA HIS A 168 23.36 5.85 11.04
C HIS A 168 23.07 7.29 10.62
N ARG A 169 23.89 7.82 9.69
CA ARG A 169 23.67 9.16 9.12
C ARG A 169 22.23 9.28 8.70
N ALA A 170 21.46 10.01 9.49
CA ALA A 170 20.04 10.18 9.25
C ALA A 170 19.92 10.98 7.96
N THR A 171 19.58 10.31 6.85
CA THR A 171 19.17 10.95 5.61
C THR A 171 17.77 11.54 5.75
N ASN A 172 17.51 12.18 6.88
CA ASN A 172 16.26 12.83 7.21
C ASN A 172 16.02 13.95 6.19
N GLY A 173 15.16 13.67 5.22
CA GLY A 173 14.81 14.60 4.14
C GLY A 173 15.35 14.24 2.75
N ASP A 174 16.26 13.26 2.62
CA ASP A 174 16.67 12.78 1.29
C ASP A 174 15.61 11.83 0.72
N VAL A 175 14.83 12.36 -0.23
CA VAL A 175 13.79 11.64 -0.97
C VAL A 175 14.33 10.50 -1.85
N GLY A 176 15.65 10.44 -2.08
CA GLY A 176 16.35 9.40 -2.82
C GLY A 176 17.01 8.32 -1.95
N SER A 177 16.83 8.38 -0.63
CA SER A 177 17.31 7.38 0.32
C SER A 177 16.15 6.64 0.97
N LEU A 178 16.34 5.37 1.31
CA LEU A 178 15.34 4.62 2.07
C LEU A 178 15.42 4.97 3.56
N PRO A 179 14.29 5.08 4.27
CA PRO A 179 14.27 5.25 5.73
C PRO A 179 14.95 4.09 6.45
N TYR A 180 15.44 4.33 7.67
CA TYR A 180 16.10 3.30 8.48
C TYR A 180 15.23 2.07 8.72
N SER A 181 13.91 2.23 8.87
CA SER A 181 12.96 1.12 8.99
C SER A 181 13.07 0.08 7.86
N TYR A 182 13.48 0.49 6.66
CA TYR A 182 13.65 -0.39 5.50
C TYR A 182 14.99 -1.15 5.51
N THR A 183 15.92 -0.81 6.39
CA THR A 183 17.17 -1.55 6.60
C THR A 183 17.02 -2.70 7.60
N LEU A 184 15.91 -2.74 8.35
CA LEU A 184 15.64 -3.75 9.37
C LEU A 184 15.21 -5.11 8.79
N SER A 185 14.77 -5.14 7.52
CA SER A 185 14.31 -6.34 6.83
C SER A 185 14.94 -6.47 5.45
N THR A 186 14.84 -7.66 4.86
CA THR A 186 15.21 -7.85 3.46
C THR A 186 14.39 -6.94 2.54
N LEU A 187 15.08 -6.02 1.87
CA LEU A 187 14.45 -5.12 0.90
C LEU A 187 13.81 -5.91 -0.26
N PRO A 188 12.57 -5.56 -0.66
CA PRO A 188 11.99 -6.03 -1.91
C PRO A 188 12.97 -5.84 -3.08
N ALA A 189 13.10 -6.84 -3.94
CA ALA A 189 14.08 -6.84 -5.04
C ALA A 189 13.98 -5.60 -5.94
N LEU A 190 12.74 -5.13 -6.18
CA LEU A 190 12.48 -3.93 -6.97
C LEU A 190 13.02 -2.65 -6.32
N LEU A 191 13.00 -2.56 -4.98
CA LEU A 191 13.51 -1.40 -4.24
C LEU A 191 15.04 -1.39 -4.20
N ARG A 192 15.68 -2.57 -4.13
CA ARG A 192 17.15 -2.70 -4.09
C ARG A 192 17.84 -2.02 -5.29
N ASN A 193 17.26 -2.14 -6.48
CA ASN A 193 17.86 -1.61 -7.72
C ASN A 193 17.27 -0.25 -8.14
N GLY A 194 16.28 0.27 -7.41
CA GLY A 194 15.38 1.32 -7.90
C GLY A 194 15.96 2.74 -7.99
N ARG A 195 17.17 3.01 -7.49
CA ARG A 195 17.75 4.36 -7.59
C ARG A 195 18.30 4.60 -9.01
N GLU A 196 18.99 3.62 -9.55
CA GLU A 196 19.71 3.73 -10.83
C GLU A 196 18.99 3.04 -11.98
N SER A 197 18.09 2.10 -11.70
CA SER A 197 17.37 1.32 -12.71
C SER A 197 16.52 2.19 -13.65
N GLN A 198 16.50 1.84 -14.94
CA GLN A 198 15.61 2.45 -15.93
C GLN A 198 14.16 1.96 -15.81
N ILE A 199 13.94 0.77 -15.23
CA ILE A 199 12.62 0.15 -15.08
C ILE A 199 12.00 0.39 -13.72
N SER A 200 12.74 0.95 -12.76
CA SER A 200 12.24 1.17 -11.40
C SER A 200 12.84 2.44 -10.85
N LYS A 201 11.98 3.33 -10.34
CA LYS A 201 12.34 4.58 -9.65
C LYS A 201 11.54 4.68 -8.37
N TYR A 202 12.14 5.19 -7.30
CA TYR A 202 11.41 5.42 -6.05
C TYR A 202 11.60 6.85 -5.49
N TYR A 203 10.67 7.19 -4.61
CA TYR A 203 10.58 8.41 -3.83
C TYR A 203 10.23 8.07 -2.39
N THR A 204 11.07 8.47 -1.47
CA THR A 204 10.74 8.44 -0.04
C THR A 204 9.99 9.72 0.31
N VAL A 205 8.80 9.60 0.89
CA VAL A 205 8.04 10.78 1.35
C VAL A 205 8.73 11.34 2.60
N PRO A 206 9.31 12.54 2.55
CA PRO A 206 10.01 13.12 3.69
C PRO A 206 8.99 13.68 4.70
N ALA A 207 9.37 13.69 5.97
CA ALA A 207 8.63 14.43 6.99
C ALA A 207 8.88 15.93 6.77
N THR A 208 7.83 16.70 6.54
CA THR A 208 7.91 18.16 6.42
C THR A 208 6.99 18.82 7.44
N SER A 209 7.16 20.11 7.69
CA SER A 209 6.26 20.85 8.57
C SER A 209 4.81 20.91 8.06
N ARG A 210 4.62 20.84 6.74
CA ARG A 210 3.30 20.89 6.08
C ARG A 210 2.68 19.51 5.89
N THR A 211 3.52 18.50 5.69
CA THR A 211 3.13 17.10 5.54
C THR A 211 3.96 16.26 6.52
N PRO A 212 3.58 16.22 7.81
CA PRO A 212 4.24 15.37 8.80
C PRO A 212 3.94 13.90 8.53
N LEU A 213 4.71 12.99 9.13
CA LEU A 213 4.45 11.56 8.98
C LEU A 213 3.07 11.20 9.54
N PRO A 214 2.31 10.31 8.88
CA PRO A 214 1.00 9.90 9.38
C PRO A 214 1.13 9.17 10.70
N LYS A 215 0.28 9.51 11.67
CA LYS A 215 0.15 8.74 12.92
C LYS A 215 -0.65 7.47 12.69
N LEU A 216 -0.31 6.41 13.43
CA LEU A 216 -1.06 5.16 13.42
C LEU A 216 -2.01 5.08 14.63
N PRO A 217 -3.23 4.53 14.47
CA PRO A 217 -3.79 3.97 13.24
C PRO A 217 -4.20 5.05 12.21
N ILE A 218 -4.27 4.68 10.93
CA ILE A 218 -4.72 5.55 9.83
C ILE A 218 -5.70 4.84 8.89
N SER A 219 -6.76 5.53 8.46
CA SER A 219 -7.70 5.01 7.46
C SER A 219 -7.12 5.10 6.03
N MET A 220 -7.59 4.28 5.09
CA MET A 220 -7.15 4.39 3.69
C MET A 220 -7.51 5.74 3.04
N PRO A 221 -8.68 6.35 3.27
CA PRO A 221 -8.97 7.69 2.76
C PRO A 221 -8.02 8.76 3.31
N ASP A 222 -7.71 8.75 4.61
CA ASP A 222 -6.75 9.69 5.19
C ASP A 222 -5.35 9.49 4.62
N MET A 223 -4.97 8.24 4.38
CA MET A 223 -3.71 7.91 3.72
C MET A 223 -3.69 8.41 2.26
N ALA A 224 -4.81 8.36 1.54
CA ALA A 224 -4.93 8.96 0.21
C ALA A 224 -4.75 10.47 0.25
N MET A 225 -5.36 11.15 1.24
CA MET A 225 -5.21 12.60 1.45
C MET A 225 -3.78 12.99 1.82
N TYR A 226 -3.11 12.18 2.64
CA TYR A 226 -1.69 12.35 2.95
C TYR A 226 -0.82 12.27 1.69
N LEU A 227 -1.03 11.25 0.85
CA LEU A 227 -0.28 11.09 -0.41
C LEU A 227 -0.56 12.21 -1.41
N ALA A 228 -1.81 12.68 -1.50
CA ALA A 228 -2.18 13.84 -2.30
C ALA A 228 -1.46 15.11 -1.81
N SER A 229 -1.40 15.31 -0.49
CA SER A 229 -0.68 16.43 0.14
C SER A 229 0.83 16.37 -0.13
N ALA A 230 1.43 15.18 -0.07
CA ALA A 230 2.84 14.96 -0.41
C ALA A 230 3.15 15.30 -1.89
N LEU A 231 2.24 14.97 -2.81
CA LEU A 231 2.35 15.37 -4.22
C LEU A 231 2.23 16.89 -4.39
N GLU A 232 1.28 17.52 -3.70
CA GLU A 232 1.10 18.97 -3.74
C GLU A 232 2.35 19.71 -3.22
N ASP A 233 2.96 19.22 -2.14
CA ASP A 233 4.22 19.76 -1.64
C ASP A 233 5.36 19.59 -2.65
N SER A 234 5.41 18.44 -3.32
CA SER A 234 6.35 18.20 -4.43
C SER A 234 6.15 19.18 -5.59
N ARG A 235 4.90 19.49 -5.95
CA ARG A 235 4.57 20.47 -7.01
C ARG A 235 4.97 21.89 -6.59
N ARG A 236 4.79 22.26 -5.32
CA ARG A 236 5.15 23.59 -4.78
C ARG A 236 6.66 23.82 -4.65
N ALA A 237 7.43 22.77 -4.43
CA ALA A 237 8.89 22.82 -4.42
C ALA A 237 9.51 23.14 -5.80
N ALA A 238 8.73 23.57 -6.80
CA ALA A 238 9.21 23.89 -8.14
C ALA A 238 10.29 24.98 -8.19
N GLY A 239 10.30 25.90 -7.22
CA GLY A 239 11.30 26.97 -7.07
C GLY A 239 12.54 26.58 -6.26
N ASP A 240 12.49 25.49 -5.50
CA ASP A 240 13.59 25.02 -4.65
C ASP A 240 14.33 23.88 -5.37
N SER A 241 15.34 24.26 -6.15
CA SER A 241 16.09 23.31 -6.99
C SER A 241 17.05 22.41 -6.21
N SER A 242 17.30 22.72 -4.93
CA SER A 242 18.27 22.02 -4.07
C SER A 242 17.71 20.81 -3.34
N SER A 243 16.43 20.82 -2.98
CA SER A 243 15.91 19.86 -1.99
C SER A 243 15.46 18.53 -2.57
N GLY A 244 15.43 18.35 -3.89
CA GLY A 244 14.93 17.12 -4.52
C GLY A 244 13.44 16.86 -4.32
N HIS A 245 12.73 17.69 -3.55
CA HIS A 245 11.32 17.50 -3.20
C HIS A 245 10.41 17.53 -4.43
N ARG A 246 10.81 18.21 -5.51
CA ARG A 246 10.11 18.21 -6.82
C ARG A 246 10.13 16.86 -7.56
N LYS A 247 10.91 15.88 -7.09
CA LYS A 247 11.14 14.61 -7.79
C LYS A 247 9.84 13.82 -7.98
N LEU A 248 8.97 13.76 -6.97
CA LEU A 248 7.70 13.01 -7.05
C LEU A 248 6.79 13.54 -8.17
N ALA A 249 6.52 14.85 -8.20
CA ALA A 249 5.72 15.47 -9.24
C ALA A 249 6.31 15.23 -10.63
N LYS A 250 7.63 15.39 -10.78
CA LYS A 250 8.33 15.10 -12.05
C LYS A 250 8.17 13.65 -12.48
N MET A 251 8.27 12.69 -11.56
CA MET A 251 8.09 11.27 -11.88
C MET A 251 6.66 10.97 -12.32
N ILE A 252 5.66 11.50 -11.62
CA ILE A 252 4.24 11.29 -12.00
C ILE A 252 3.95 11.90 -13.38
N ASP A 253 4.39 13.13 -13.63
CA ASP A 253 4.23 13.79 -14.94
C ASP A 253 4.90 13.00 -16.07
N LEU A 254 6.09 12.45 -15.81
CA LEU A 254 6.87 11.67 -16.78
C LEU A 254 6.27 10.28 -17.04
N PHE A 255 5.78 9.61 -16.00
CA PHE A 255 5.34 8.22 -16.06
C PHE A 255 3.86 8.08 -16.46
N TYR A 256 3.05 9.13 -16.23
CA TYR A 256 1.62 9.14 -16.49
C TYR A 256 1.17 10.36 -17.32
N PRO A 257 1.75 10.60 -18.52
CA PRO A 257 1.46 11.81 -19.30
C PRO A 257 -0.03 11.91 -19.74
N LYS A 258 -0.71 10.77 -19.88
CA LYS A 258 -2.14 10.72 -20.24
C LYS A 258 -3.05 11.23 -19.11
N GLN A 259 -2.63 11.14 -17.85
CA GLN A 259 -3.42 11.62 -16.71
C GLN A 259 -3.51 13.14 -16.67
N GLN A 260 -2.47 13.83 -17.17
CA GLN A 260 -2.42 15.28 -17.18
C GLN A 260 -3.41 15.91 -18.16
N ARG A 261 -3.76 15.22 -19.25
CA ARG A 261 -4.71 15.73 -20.26
C ARG A 261 -6.16 15.65 -19.77
N ARG A 262 -6.52 14.53 -19.14
CA ARG A 262 -7.90 14.27 -18.69
C ARG A 262 -8.40 15.21 -17.57
N GLY A 263 -7.51 15.94 -16.91
CA GLY A 263 -7.86 16.94 -15.89
C GLY A 263 -8.05 18.37 -16.43
N ALA A 264 -7.75 18.61 -17.71
CA ALA A 264 -7.97 19.90 -18.38
C ALA A 264 -9.22 19.90 -19.27
N ASP A 265 -9.66 18.72 -19.72
CA ASP A 265 -10.69 18.57 -20.76
C ASP A 265 -12.03 18.05 -20.18
N GLY A 266 -12.38 18.49 -18.97
CA GLY A 266 -13.60 18.06 -18.26
C GLY A 266 -14.90 18.69 -18.76
N GLU A 267 -14.82 19.74 -19.59
CA GLU A 267 -15.94 20.38 -20.27
C GLU A 267 -15.41 20.84 -21.64
N GLU A 268 -16.17 20.58 -22.72
CA GLU A 268 -15.82 20.88 -24.13
C GLU A 268 -14.95 19.87 -24.90
N GLU A 269 -15.36 18.60 -24.97
CA GLU A 269 -14.99 17.75 -26.13
C GLU A 269 -16.20 17.44 -27.02
N GLN A 270 -16.83 18.51 -27.50
CA GLN A 270 -17.57 18.51 -28.76
C GLN A 270 -17.30 19.83 -29.46
N ARG A 271 -16.56 19.75 -30.58
CA ARG A 271 -16.15 20.82 -31.52
C ARG A 271 -14.78 21.46 -31.23
N ARG A 272 -13.71 20.84 -31.73
CA ARG A 272 -12.92 21.43 -32.85
C ARG A 272 -11.82 20.51 -33.35
N GLY A 273 -11.80 20.35 -34.67
CA GLY A 273 -10.89 19.53 -35.44
C GLY A 273 -9.45 20.02 -35.45
N GLY A 274 -8.60 19.14 -35.96
CA GLY A 274 -7.14 19.18 -35.81
C GLY A 274 -6.41 20.42 -36.32
N ARG A 275 -5.34 20.75 -35.57
CA ARG A 275 -4.04 21.27 -36.01
C ARG A 275 -3.21 21.57 -34.77
N ALA A 276 -2.29 20.68 -34.37
CA ALA A 276 -1.29 20.99 -33.35
C ALA A 276 -0.06 20.06 -33.43
N PHE A 277 0.72 20.17 -34.51
CA PHE A 277 2.03 19.49 -34.61
C PHE A 277 3.20 20.38 -35.05
N ILE A 278 3.06 21.71 -35.04
CA ILE A 278 4.17 22.63 -35.32
C ILE A 278 4.17 23.74 -34.27
N GLY A 279 5.08 23.66 -33.29
CA GLY A 279 5.18 24.67 -32.23
C GLY A 279 6.09 24.30 -31.06
N ARG A 280 7.23 23.64 -31.30
CA ARG A 280 8.32 23.50 -30.32
C ARG A 280 9.49 24.40 -30.71
N LEU A 281 9.36 25.70 -30.49
CA LEU A 281 10.51 26.58 -30.23
C LEU A 281 10.00 27.93 -29.71
N MET A 282 10.56 28.39 -28.59
CA MET A 282 10.26 29.64 -27.86
C MET A 282 8.95 29.69 -27.07
N GLY A 283 9.09 30.09 -25.80
CA GLY A 283 7.96 30.60 -25.01
C GLY A 283 7.86 30.01 -23.61
N ARG A 284 8.41 30.73 -22.63
CA ARG A 284 7.93 30.70 -21.24
C ARG A 284 6.43 31.01 -21.27
N THR A 285 5.59 30.00 -21.08
CA THR A 285 4.17 30.18 -20.81
C THR A 285 3.83 29.46 -19.52
N SER A 286 3.36 30.24 -18.55
CA SER A 286 2.71 29.79 -17.32
C SER A 286 1.65 28.75 -17.67
N ARG A 287 1.84 27.50 -17.21
CA ARG A 287 0.83 26.46 -17.34
C ARG A 287 -0.40 26.86 -16.51
N PRO A 288 -1.63 26.73 -17.03
CA PRO A 288 -2.83 27.02 -16.28
C PRO A 288 -2.97 26.01 -15.14
N GLN A 289 -3.24 26.55 -13.96
CA GLN A 289 -3.43 25.88 -12.68
C GLN A 289 -4.83 25.20 -12.62
N GLY A 290 -5.25 24.51 -13.69
CA GLY A 290 -6.61 23.98 -13.85
C GLY A 290 -6.85 22.58 -13.25
N GLY A 291 -5.83 21.73 -13.18
CA GLY A 291 -5.98 20.36 -12.67
C GLY A 291 -5.89 20.20 -11.14
N ARG A 292 -5.65 21.29 -10.40
CA ARG A 292 -5.34 21.30 -8.96
C ARG A 292 -6.56 20.94 -8.08
N ASN A 293 -7.75 21.34 -8.50
CA ASN A 293 -8.97 21.09 -7.74
C ASN A 293 -9.62 19.76 -8.10
N ALA A 294 -9.53 19.32 -9.36
CA ALA A 294 -10.20 18.08 -9.82
C ALA A 294 -9.71 16.83 -9.09
N GLU A 295 -8.39 16.72 -8.83
CA GLU A 295 -7.82 15.55 -8.14
C GLU A 295 -8.22 15.49 -6.65
N VAL A 296 -8.33 16.64 -5.96
CA VAL A 296 -8.78 16.68 -4.56
C VAL A 296 -10.29 16.56 -4.46
N TYR A 297 -11.02 17.19 -5.38
CA TYR A 297 -12.49 17.11 -5.43
C TYR A 297 -12.94 15.67 -5.63
N GLU A 298 -12.30 14.93 -6.54
CA GLU A 298 -12.60 13.50 -6.75
C GLU A 298 -12.31 12.61 -5.52
N LEU A 299 -11.41 13.02 -4.63
CA LEU A 299 -11.13 12.31 -3.37
C LEU A 299 -12.11 12.68 -2.25
N VAL A 300 -12.69 13.89 -2.29
CA VAL A 300 -13.49 14.46 -1.19
C VAL A 300 -14.99 14.38 -1.45
N THR A 301 -15.45 14.42 -2.70
CA THR A 301 -16.88 14.28 -3.04
C THR A 301 -17.18 12.91 -3.65
N PRO A 302 -17.79 11.99 -2.89
CA PRO A 302 -18.22 10.69 -3.42
C PRO A 302 -19.48 10.77 -4.31
N PHE A 303 -20.11 11.94 -4.43
CA PHE A 303 -21.33 12.12 -5.24
C PHE A 303 -21.00 12.74 -6.59
N VAL A 304 -21.08 11.95 -7.66
CA VAL A 304 -21.10 12.44 -9.04
C VAL A 304 -22.48 13.04 -9.29
N SER A 305 -22.56 14.31 -9.67
CA SER A 305 -23.82 15.03 -9.98
C SER A 305 -24.46 14.61 -11.31
N GLY A 306 -24.44 13.32 -11.68
CA GLY A 306 -24.74 12.88 -13.05
C GLY A 306 -25.85 11.85 -13.25
N GLU A 307 -26.54 11.36 -12.21
CA GLU A 307 -27.50 10.24 -12.37
C GLU A 307 -28.91 10.49 -11.79
N TRP A 308 -29.27 11.76 -11.56
CA TRP A 308 -30.66 12.14 -11.29
C TRP A 308 -31.06 13.25 -12.27
N GLY A 309 -31.48 12.84 -13.46
CA GLY A 309 -32.06 13.68 -14.51
C GLY A 309 -32.92 12.82 -15.42
#